data_AF-A0AAP3A4I8-F1
#
_entry.id   AF-A0AAP3A4I8-F1
#
_cell.length_a   1.000
_cell.length_b   1.000
_cell.length_c   1.000
_cell.angle_alpha   90.00
_cell.angle_beta   90.00
_cell.angle_gamma   90.00
#
_symmetry.space_group_name_H-M   'P 1'
#
loop_
_entity.id
_entity.type
_entity.pdbx_description
1 polymer ?
#
loop_
_entity_poly.entity_id
_entity_poly.type
_entity_poly.pdbx_seq_one_letter_code
_entity_poly.pdbx_strand_id
1 'polypeptide(L)'
;PPLFSMQGKKENTLRIIDATNGQMPEDRESLFWVNVKAIPAMDKAKTGENYLQFAIVSRIKLLYRPQGLVIPPEQAPGKLEFTREN
;
A
#
# COMPACT_ATOMS: atom_id res chain seq x y z
N PRO A 1 11.63 -7.77 2.65
CA PRO A 1 12.48 -7.10 3.67
C PRO A 1 11.95 -5.69 3.91
N PRO A 2 11.91 -5.19 5.17
CA PRO A 2 11.36 -3.87 5.49
C PRO A 2 12.26 -2.70 5.04
N LEU A 3 13.57 -2.95 4.84
CA LEU A 3 14.53 -1.99 4.31
C LEU A 3 15.58 -2.73 3.46
N PHE A 4 15.91 -2.19 2.29
CA PHE A 4 16.95 -2.71 1.42
C PHE A 4 17.39 -1.63 0.42
N SER A 5 18.62 -1.73 -0.08
CA SER A 5 19.12 -0.85 -1.13
C SER A 5 18.87 -1.45 -2.52
N MET A 6 18.63 -0.58 -3.49
CA MET A 6 18.48 -0.96 -4.90
C MET A 6 19.45 -0.15 -5.73
N GLN A 7 20.28 -0.83 -6.52
CA GLN A 7 21.25 -0.21 -7.41
C GLN A 7 20.84 -0.41 -8.87
N GLY A 8 20.61 0.68 -9.61
CA GLY A 8 20.23 0.62 -11.03
C GLY A 8 18.85 0.02 -11.29
N LYS A 9 18.65 -0.55 -12.48
CA LYS A 9 17.41 -1.22 -12.94
C LYS A 9 17.20 -2.57 -12.25
N LYS A 10 17.00 -2.56 -10.93
CA LYS A 10 16.67 -3.75 -10.13
C LYS A 10 15.18 -3.82 -9.86
N GLU A 11 14.69 -5.05 -9.77
CA GLU A 11 13.34 -5.37 -9.34
C GLU A 11 13.44 -6.26 -8.11
N ASN A 12 12.74 -5.88 -7.04
CA ASN A 12 12.71 -6.64 -5.80
C ASN A 12 11.25 -6.91 -5.40
N THR A 13 10.97 -8.14 -4.98
CA THR A 13 9.64 -8.54 -4.51
C THR A 13 9.47 -8.23 -3.02
N LEU A 14 8.44 -7.46 -2.67
CA LEU A 14 8.00 -7.28 -1.29
C LEU A 14 7.11 -8.45 -0.87
N ARG A 15 7.28 -8.92 0.38
CA ARG A 15 6.41 -9.93 0.98
C ARG A 15 5.61 -9.29 2.10
N ILE A 16 4.29 -9.43 2.03
CA ILE A 16 3.34 -9.03 3.06
C ILE A 16 2.98 -10.29 3.84
N ILE A 17 3.06 -10.23 5.16
CA ILE A 17 2.79 -11.37 6.05
C ILE A 17 1.54 -11.03 6.84
N ASP A 18 0.59 -11.97 6.88
CA ASP A 18 -0.56 -11.86 7.76
C ASP A 18 -0.11 -12.15 9.21
N ALA A 19 -0.27 -11.16 10.06
CA ALA A 19 0.00 -11.22 11.50
C ALA A 19 -1.24 -10.84 12.33
N THR A 20 -2.43 -10.92 11.72
CA THR A 20 -3.69 -10.54 12.36
C THR A 20 -4.25 -11.61 13.30
N ASN A 21 -3.71 -12.83 13.24
CA ASN A 21 -4.11 -13.98 14.07
C ASN A 21 -5.62 -14.25 14.05
N GLY A 22 -6.30 -13.98 12.94
CA GLY A 22 -7.75 -14.16 12.81
C GLY A 22 -8.60 -13.15 13.58
N GLN A 23 -8.02 -12.05 14.07
CA GLN A 23 -8.74 -11.02 14.85
C GLN A 23 -9.39 -9.93 13.98
N MET A 24 -9.57 -10.20 12.69
CA MET A 24 -10.16 -9.26 11.74
C MET A 24 -11.67 -9.50 11.60
N PRO A 25 -12.46 -8.47 11.21
CA PRO A 25 -13.86 -8.65 10.89
C PRO A 25 -14.07 -9.72 9.81
N GLU A 26 -15.01 -10.64 10.05
CA GLU A 26 -15.34 -11.72 9.12
C GLU A 26 -16.50 -11.34 8.18
N ASP A 27 -17.24 -10.28 8.49
CA ASP A 27 -18.44 -9.84 7.76
C ASP A 27 -18.15 -8.80 6.66
N ARG A 28 -16.94 -8.24 6.61
CA ARG A 28 -16.56 -7.15 5.70
C ARG A 28 -15.07 -7.11 5.42
N GLU A 29 -14.70 -6.44 4.32
CA GLU A 29 -13.30 -6.14 4.05
C GLU A 29 -12.73 -5.10 5.02
N SER A 30 -11.44 -5.20 5.31
CA SER A 30 -10.70 -4.19 6.08
C SER A 30 -9.67 -3.47 5.21
N LEU A 31 -9.65 -2.14 5.29
CA LEU A 31 -8.76 -1.28 4.50
C LEU A 31 -7.46 -0.97 5.26
N PHE A 32 -6.34 -1.37 4.66
CA PHE A 32 -5.00 -1.01 5.07
C PHE A 32 -4.30 -0.21 3.97
N TRP A 33 -3.13 0.34 4.31
CA TRP A 33 -2.28 1.07 3.38
C TRP A 33 -0.85 0.52 3.42
N VAL A 34 -0.32 0.16 2.26
CA VAL A 34 1.11 -0.15 2.09
C VAL A 34 1.82 1.14 1.73
N ASN A 35 2.83 1.50 2.52
CA ASN A 35 3.68 2.67 2.27
C ASN A 35 5.07 2.20 1.84
N VAL A 36 5.46 2.56 0.62
CA VAL A 36 6.79 2.26 0.06
C VAL A 36 7.54 3.57 -0.10
N LYS A 37 8.57 3.78 0.73
CA LYS A 37 9.40 4.99 0.71
C LYS A 37 10.70 4.74 -0.05
N ALA A 38 10.89 5.45 -1.16
CA ALA A 38 12.13 5.48 -1.91
C ALA A 38 12.98 6.67 -1.43
N ILE A 39 14.14 6.37 -0.83
CA ILE A 39 15.09 7.37 -0.33
C ILE A 39 16.30 7.39 -1.26
N PRO A 40 16.55 8.49 -1.99
CA PRO A 40 17.76 8.61 -2.81
C PRO A 40 19.02 8.72 -1.94
N ALA A 41 20.14 8.22 -2.46
CA ALA A 41 21.45 8.45 -1.84
C ALA A 41 21.82 9.94 -1.92
N MET A 42 22.53 10.44 -0.91
CA MET A 42 23.10 11.79 -0.96
C MET A 42 24.31 11.83 -1.89
N ASP A 43 24.40 12.86 -2.71
CA ASP A 43 25.56 13.11 -3.55
C ASP A 43 26.65 13.83 -2.75
N LYS A 44 27.79 13.15 -2.52
CA LYS A 44 28.92 13.74 -1.78
C LYS A 44 29.53 14.94 -2.49
N ALA A 45 29.37 15.05 -3.82
CA ALA A 45 29.87 16.19 -4.58
C ALA A 45 29.10 17.49 -4.26
N LYS A 46 27.88 17.39 -3.72
CA LYS A 46 27.05 18.54 -3.33
C LYS A 46 27.16 18.89 -1.84
N THR A 47 28.19 18.38 -1.16
CA THR A 47 28.42 18.64 0.26
C THR A 47 28.88 20.08 0.44
N GLY A 48 28.06 20.91 1.09
CA GLY A 48 28.32 22.36 1.29
C GLY A 48 27.46 23.28 0.42
N GLU A 49 26.65 22.73 -0.48
CA GLU A 49 25.69 23.48 -1.29
C GLU A 49 24.27 23.38 -0.72
N ASN A 50 23.48 24.43 -0.90
CA ASN A 50 22.04 24.39 -0.60
C ASN A 50 21.32 23.66 -1.74
N TYR A 51 20.83 22.45 -1.48
CA TYR A 51 20.01 21.72 -2.45
C TYR A 51 18.82 21.06 -1.78
N LEU A 52 17.74 20.89 -2.56
CA LEU A 52 16.52 20.21 -2.14
C LEU A 52 16.53 18.78 -2.67
N GLN A 53 16.33 17.82 -1.77
CA GLN A 53 16.22 16.41 -2.11
C GLN A 53 14.82 15.89 -1.81
N PHE A 54 14.25 15.14 -2.74
CA PHE A 54 12.93 14.53 -2.59
C PHE A 54 13.04 13.04 -2.28
N ALA A 55 12.31 12.59 -1.26
CA ALA A 55 11.99 11.18 -1.08
C ALA A 55 10.56 10.94 -1.57
N ILE A 56 10.35 9.86 -2.31
CA ILE A 56 9.04 9.53 -2.87
C ILE A 56 8.38 8.47 -2.00
N VAL A 57 7.11 8.68 -1.65
CA VAL A 57 6.30 7.69 -0.93
C VAL A 57 5.17 7.25 -1.84
N SER A 58 5.16 5.96 -2.21
CA SER A 58 4.02 5.33 -2.88
C SER A 58 3.09 4.74 -1.82
N ARG A 59 1.82 5.15 -1.85
CA ARG A 59 0.79 4.69 -0.91
C ARG A 59 -0.29 3.92 -1.66
N ILE A 60 -0.38 2.62 -1.40
CA ILE A 60 -1.26 1.70 -2.13
C ILE A 60 -2.27 1.09 -1.14
N LYS A 61 -3.54 0.96 -1.56
CA LYS A 61 -4.57 0.30 -0.75
C LYS A 61 -4.31 -1.20 -0.68
N LEU A 62 -4.41 -1.77 0.52
CA LEU A 62 -4.40 -3.20 0.77
C LEU A 62 -5.73 -3.58 1.40
N LEU A 63 -6.53 -4.38 0.70
CA LEU A 63 -7.82 -4.86 1.18
C LEU A 63 -7.63 -6.26 1.77
N TYR A 64 -7.92 -6.43 3.05
CA TYR A 64 -8.03 -7.74 3.69
C TYR A 64 -9.46 -8.25 3.49
N ARG A 65 -9.62 -9.35 2.74
CA ARG A 65 -10.92 -9.96 2.46
C ARG A 65 -11.08 -11.26 3.27
N PRO A 66 -12.06 -11.35 4.19
CA PRO A 66 -12.38 -12.59 4.87
C PRO A 66 -12.97 -13.63 3.91
N GLN A 67 -12.85 -14.91 4.27
CA GLN A 67 -13.50 -15.99 3.54
C GLN A 67 -15.00 -16.04 3.84
N GLY A 68 -15.81 -16.56 2.92
CA GLY A 68 -17.25 -16.80 3.17
C GLY A 68 -18.18 -15.60 2.94
N LEU A 69 -17.69 -14.49 2.37
CA LEU A 69 -18.56 -13.39 1.95
C LEU A 69 -19.56 -13.85 0.88
N VAL A 70 -20.83 -13.48 1.08
CA VAL A 70 -21.95 -13.92 0.22
C VAL A 70 -21.86 -13.36 -1.20
N ILE A 71 -21.33 -12.14 -1.35
CA ILE A 71 -21.28 -11.43 -2.63
C ILE A 71 -19.88 -11.65 -3.26
N PRO A 72 -19.81 -12.23 -4.47
CA PRO A 72 -18.55 -12.29 -5.22
C PRO A 72 -18.01 -10.89 -5.54
N PRO A 73 -16.69 -10.69 -5.51
CA PRO A 73 -16.07 -9.37 -5.77
C PRO A 73 -16.51 -8.74 -7.09
N GLU A 74 -16.71 -9.55 -8.12
CA GLU A 74 -17.06 -9.13 -9.47
C GLU A 74 -18.48 -8.55 -9.56
N GLN A 75 -19.37 -8.95 -8.65
CA GLN A 75 -20.77 -8.51 -8.61
C GLN A 75 -20.98 -7.29 -7.70
N ALA A 76 -20.03 -7.01 -6.80
CA ALA A 76 -20.15 -5.94 -5.82
C ALA A 76 -20.40 -4.54 -6.44
N PRO A 77 -19.74 -4.12 -7.54
CA PRO A 77 -19.97 -2.80 -8.13
C PRO A 77 -21.41 -2.56 -8.60
N GLY A 78 -22.12 -3.62 -9.01
CA GLY A 78 -23.51 -3.54 -9.49
C GLY A 78 -24.55 -3.39 -8.38
N LYS A 79 -24.14 -3.44 -7.11
CA LYS A 79 -25.03 -3.29 -5.93
C LYS A 79 -24.99 -1.88 -5.34
N LEU A 80 -24.35 -0.93 -6.02
CA LEU A 80 -24.28 0.46 -5.57
C LEU A 80 -25.64 1.14 -5.75
N GLU A 81 -26.20 1.65 -4.65
CA GLU A 81 -27.45 2.41 -4.64
C GLU A 81 -27.19 3.89 -4.34
N PHE A 82 -28.03 4.77 -4.87
CA PHE A 82 -27.93 6.21 -4.68
C PHE A 82 -29.24 6.76 -4.12
N THR A 83 -29.16 7.55 -3.05
CA THR A 83 -30.29 8.29 -2.49
C THR A 83 -30.01 9.77 -2.62
N ARG A 84 -30.97 10.54 -3.16
CA ARG A 84 -30.90 12.01 -3.22
C ARG A 84 -31.80 12.59 -2.14
N GLU A 85 -31.20 13.25 -1.15
CA GLU A 85 -31.94 14.05 -0.17
C GLU A 85 -32.20 15.45 -0.76
N ASN A 86 -33.43 15.95 -0.63
CA ASN A 86 -33.83 17.30 -1.02
C ASN A 86 -33.90 18.20 0.22
#